data_AF-A0A345H8D4-F1
#
_entry.id   AF-A0A345H8D4-F1
#
_cell.length_a   1.000
_cell.length_b   1.000
_cell.length_c   1.000
_cell.angle_alpha   90.00
_cell.angle_beta   90.00
_cell.angle_gamma   90.00
#
_symmetry.space_group_name_H-M   'P 1'
#
loop_
_entity.id
_entity.type
_entity.pdbx_description
1 polymer ?
#
loop_
_entity_poly.entity_id
_entity_poly.type
_entity_poly.pdbx_seq_one_letter_code
_entity_poly.pdbx_strand_id
1 'polypeptide(L)' 'MLIIPIKDGENIDRALKRYKRKFDKTGVVRQLRKRQQFTKPSVVRRVQVQKASYIQGLRDAEEN' A
#
# COMPACT_ATOMS: atom_id res chain seq x y z
N MET A 1 -6.16 15.36 -0.85
CA MET A 1 -7.60 15.23 -1.17
C MET A 1 -7.72 14.54 -2.53
N LEU A 2 -8.53 13.48 -2.67
CA LEU A 2 -8.63 12.73 -3.93
C LEU A 2 -9.74 13.33 -4.80
N ILE A 3 -9.36 14.04 -5.86
CA ILE A 3 -10.30 14.56 -6.87
C ILE A 3 -10.38 13.55 -8.02
N ILE A 4 -11.61 13.29 -8.48
CA ILE A 4 -11.91 12.39 -9.59
C ILE A 4 -12.86 13.12 -10.53
N PRO A 5 -12.41 13.49 -11.73
CA PRO A 5 -13.28 14.10 -12.71
C PRO A 5 -14.26 13.05 -13.24
N ILE A 6 -15.53 13.43 -13.33
CA ILE A 6 -16.60 12.66 -13.97
C ILE A 6 -16.95 13.43 -15.25
N LYS A 7 -17.09 12.72 -16.37
CA LYS A 7 -17.56 13.32 -17.64
C LYS A 7 -19.07 13.10 -17.80
N ASP A 8 -19.74 14.00 -18.53
CA ASP A 8 -21.16 13.86 -18.82
C ASP A 8 -21.43 12.57 -19.63
N GLY A 9 -22.43 11.79 -19.19
CA GLY A 9 -22.76 10.48 -19.76
C GLY A 9 -22.01 9.28 -19.15
N GLU A 10 -21.14 9.51 -18.16
CA GLU A 10 -20.43 8.41 -17.49
C GLU A 10 -21.28 7.77 -16.38
N ASN A 11 -21.39 6.43 -16.40
CA ASN A 11 -22.10 5.71 -15.35
C ASN A 11 -21.40 5.89 -13.98
N ILE A 12 -22.16 6.31 -12.97
CA ILE A 12 -21.74 6.56 -11.58
C ILE A 12 -20.93 5.38 -11.01
N ASP A 13 -21.29 4.13 -11.33
CA ASP A 13 -20.59 2.94 -10.85
C ASP A 13 -19.12 2.88 -11.28
N ARG A 14 -18.81 3.37 -12.49
CA ARG A 14 -17.42 3.45 -12.98
C ARG A 14 -16.62 4.50 -12.23
N ALA A 15 -17.24 5.64 -11.92
CA ALA A 15 -16.61 6.69 -11.14
C ALA A 15 -16.29 6.21 -9.71
N LEU A 16 -17.24 5.51 -9.07
CA LEU A 16 -17.06 4.92 -7.73
C LEU A 16 -15.95 3.84 -7.72
N LYS A 17 -15.89 2.97 -8.73
CA LYS A 17 -14.81 1.98 -8.84
C LYS A 17 -13.44 2.63 -9.00
N ARG A 18 -13.32 3.71 -9.81
CA ARG A 18 -12.07 4.48 -9.90
C ARG A 18 -11.71 5.14 -8.58
N TYR A 19 -12.70 5.68 -7.87
CA TYR A 19 -12.48 6.24 -6.54
C TYR A 19 -11.90 5.22 -5.58
N LYS A 20 -12.56 4.07 -5.46
CA LYS A 20 -12.11 2.99 -4.60
C LYS A 20 -10.67 2.56 -4.95
N ARG A 21 -10.37 2.33 -6.22
CA ARG A 21 -9.00 1.98 -6.67
C ARG A 21 -7.98 3.07 -6.33
N LYS A 22 -8.32 4.35 -6.52
CA LYS A 22 -7.43 5.49 -6.21
C LYS A 22 -7.19 5.63 -4.71
N PHE A 23 -8.23 5.39 -3.90
CA PHE A 23 -8.17 5.39 -2.44
C PHE A 23 -7.37 4.20 -1.88
N ASP A 24 -7.54 3.01 -2.46
CA ASP A 24 -6.76 1.84 -2.08
C ASP A 24 -5.28 2.01 -2.47
N LYS A 25 -5.01 2.60 -3.65
CA LYS A 25 -3.65 2.89 -4.13
C LYS A 25 -2.92 3.92 -3.26
N THR A 26 -3.62 4.91 -2.70
CA THR A 26 -3.00 5.84 -1.75
C THR A 26 -2.67 5.18 -0.41
N GLY A 27 -3.23 4.01 -0.10
CA GLY A 27 -2.84 3.23 1.07
C GLY A 27 -3.18 3.90 2.41
N VAL A 28 -4.13 4.84 2.40
CA VAL A 28 -4.50 5.65 3.57
C VAL A 28 -4.95 4.77 4.74
N VAL A 29 -5.74 3.72 4.47
CA VAL A 29 -6.18 2.75 5.50
C VAL A 29 -4.99 2.05 6.15
N ARG A 30 -3.98 1.67 5.35
CA ARG A 30 -2.77 1.01 5.87
C ARG A 30 -1.94 1.97 6.71
N GLN A 31 -1.80 3.23 6.30
CA GLN A 31 -1.12 4.25 7.09
C GLN A 31 -1.85 4.52 8.40
N LEU A 32 -3.18 4.65 8.37
CA LEU A 32 -4.01 4.85 9.55
C LEU A 32 -3.77 3.72 10.55
N ARG A 33 -3.91 2.46 10.12
CA ARG A 33 -3.66 1.28 10.97
C ARG A 33 -2.24 1.26 11.54
N LYS A 34 -1.23 1.61 10.73
CA LYS A 34 0.17 1.67 11.20
C LYS A 34 0.39 2.75 12.26
N ARG A 35 -0.32 3.87 12.16
CA ARG A 35 -0.20 5.02 13.08
C ARG A 35 -1.03 4.88 14.36
N GLN A 36 -1.95 3.92 14.44
CA GLN A 36 -2.77 3.70 15.65
C GLN A 36 -1.93 3.35 16.88
N GLN A 37 -0.75 2.76 16.69
CA GLN A 37 0.13 2.34 17.78
C GLN A 37 1.54 2.89 17.58
N PHE A 38 2.19 3.25 18.69
CA PHE A 38 3.61 3.60 18.67
C PHE A 38 4.46 2.35 18.47
N THR A 39 5.23 2.32 17.38
CA THR A 39 6.18 1.25 17.10
C THR A 39 7.60 1.75 17.37
N LYS A 40 8.29 1.14 18.35
CA LYS A 40 9.68 1.51 18.67
C LYS A 40 10.57 1.36 17.43
N PRO A 41 11.54 2.28 17.20
CA PRO A 41 12.41 2.25 16.02
C PRO A 41 13.23 0.95 15.91
N SER A 42 13.59 0.33 17.03
CA SER A 42 14.27 -0.98 17.05
C SER A 42 13.41 -2.10 16.45
N VAL A 43 12.12 -2.11 16.73
CA VAL A 43 11.16 -3.09 16.21
C VAL A 43 10.97 -2.88 14.70
N VAL A 44 10.86 -1.62 14.26
CA VAL A 44 10.75 -1.28 12.83
C VAL A 44 11.98 -1.75 12.06
N ARG A 45 13.19 -1.49 12.57
CA ARG A 45 14.46 -1.92 11.95
C ARG A 45 14.54 -3.45 11.87
N ARG A 46 14.13 -4.18 12.91
CA ARG A 46 14.13 -5.65 12.92
C ARG A 46 13.27 -6.23 11.79
N VAL A 47 12.05 -5.72 11.62
CA VAL A 47 11.13 -6.17 10.55
C VAL A 47 11.71 -5.88 9.15
N GLN A 48 12.41 -4.75 8.99
CA GLN A 48 13.06 -4.41 7.72
C GLN A 48 14.18 -5.39 7.36
N VAL A 49 15.07 -5.72 8.30
CA VAL A 49 16.19 -6.65 8.06
C VAL A 49 15.69 -8.05 7.77
N GLN A 50 14.70 -8.55 8.52
CA GLN A 50 14.10 -9.86 8.28
C GLN A 50 13.50 -9.95 6.87
N LYS A 51 12.75 -8.92 6.45
CA LYS A 51 12.19 -8.87 5.11
C LYS A 51 13.27 -8.81 4.02
N ALA A 52 14.35 -8.07 4.24
CA ALA A 52 15.45 -7.99 3.29
C ALA A 52 16.15 -9.34 3.11
N SER A 53 16.47 -10.02 4.20
CA SER A 53 17.07 -11.37 4.18
C SER A 53 16.18 -12.38 3.46
N TYR A 54 14.86 -12.34 3.69
CA TYR A 54 13.91 -13.20 2.99
C TYR A 54 13.89 -12.95 1.47
N ILE A 55 13.87 -11.69 1.04
CA ILE A 55 13.88 -11.33 -0.40
C ILE A 55 15.20 -11.73 -1.05
N GLN A 56 16.32 -11.58 -0.33
CA GLN A 56 17.62 -11.98 -0.86
C GLN A 56 17.67 -13.48 -1.10
N GLY A 57 17.24 -14.30 -0.14
CA GLY A 57 17.20 -15.76 -0.32
C GLY A 57 16.31 -16.21 -1.48
N LEU A 58 15.21 -15.50 -1.75
CA LEU A 58 14.36 -15.75 -2.93
C LEU A 58 15.08 -15.45 -4.25
N ARG A 59 15.86 -14.36 -4.31
CA ARG A 59 16.63 -13.98 -5.51
C ARG A 59 17.77 -14.95 -5.76
N ASP A 60 18.50 -15.30 -4.71
CA ASP A 60 19.61 -16.25 -4.79
C ASP A 60 19.10 -17.63 -5.26
N ALA A 61 17.87 -18.01 -4.92
CA ALA A 61 17.22 -19.23 -5.39
C ALA A 61 16.70 -19.16 -6.84
N GLU A 62 16.45 -17.96 -7.40
CA GLU A 62 16.09 -17.77 -8.80
C GLU A 62 17.34 -17.71 -9.72
N GLU A 63 18.49 -17.29 -9.20
CA GLU A 63 19.75 -17.17 -9.97
C GLU A 63 20.54 -18.49 -10.06
N ASN A 64 20.26 -19.48 -9.20
CA ASN A 64 20.87 -20.83 -9.24
C ASN A 64 19.98 -21.84 -9.97
#